data_AF-A0A196MRE6-F1
#
_entry.id   AF-A0A196MRE6-F1
#
_cell.length_a   1.000
_cell.length_b   1.000
_cell.length_c   1.000
_cell.angle_alpha   90.00
_cell.angle_beta   90.00
_cell.angle_gamma   90.00
#
_symmetry.space_group_name_H-M   'P 1'
#
loop_
_entity.id
_entity.type
_entity.pdbx_description
1 polymer ?
#
loop_
_entity_poly.entity_id
_entity_poly.type
_entity_poly.pdbx_seq_one_letter_code
_entity_poly.pdbx_strand_id
1 'polypeptide(L)'
;MAETPRRQEGLQRVQIGLTGLAGVVLLVGLANIVIEKARIDDAALPPPTVPTLSANAVSPKEPLAELGVQPAPEQAPIVPDLQPDPNLNKPMDRDPAQQQPR
;
A
#
# COMPACT_ATOMS: atom_id res chain seq x y z
N MET A 1 58.42 -1.09 51.70
CA MET A 1 57.40 -1.56 50.72
C MET A 1 56.03 -1.42 51.38
N ALA A 2 55.37 -0.26 51.28
CA ALA A 2 54.07 -0.03 51.94
C ALA A 2 53.24 0.97 51.10
N GLU A 3 52.62 0.49 50.02
CA GLU A 3 51.78 1.30 49.11
C GLU A 3 50.42 0.63 48.79
N THR A 4 50.04 -0.41 49.51
CA THR A 4 48.90 -1.27 49.12
C THR A 4 47.49 -0.81 49.52
N PRO A 5 47.22 -0.06 50.61
CA PRO A 5 45.84 0.15 51.06
C PRO A 5 45.05 1.13 50.17
N ARG A 6 45.67 2.20 49.65
CA ARG A 6 44.98 3.20 48.80
C ARG A 6 44.52 2.64 47.45
N ARG A 7 45.23 1.65 46.89
CA ARG A 7 44.81 1.01 45.63
C ARG A 7 43.55 0.16 45.81
N GLN A 8 43.37 -0.45 46.98
CA GLN A 8 42.21 -1.30 47.27
C GLN A 8 40.90 -0.51 47.34
N GLU A 9 40.90 0.68 47.97
CA GLU A 9 39.72 1.55 48.01
C GLU A 9 39.31 2.08 46.64
N GLY A 10 40.29 2.42 45.79
CA GLY A 10 40.04 2.82 44.41
C GLY A 10 39.40 1.69 43.59
N LEU A 11 39.92 0.47 43.71
CA LEU A 11 39.38 -0.71 43.04
C LEU A 11 37.94 -1.02 43.48
N GLN A 12 37.64 -0.86 44.77
CA GLN A 12 36.31 -1.19 45.30
C GLN A 12 35.23 -0.26 44.72
N ARG A 13 35.52 1.04 44.59
CA ARG A 13 34.61 2.02 43.97
C ARG A 13 34.42 1.76 42.48
N VAL A 14 35.51 1.45 41.77
CA VAL A 14 35.47 1.11 40.34
C VAL A 14 34.68 -0.18 40.11
N GLN A 15 34.85 -1.19 40.97
CA GLN A 15 34.12 -2.45 40.86
C GLN A 15 32.63 -2.24 41.04
N ILE A 16 32.22 -1.47 42.04
CA ILE A 16 30.80 -1.12 42.29
C ILE A 16 30.22 -0.34 41.10
N GLY A 17 30.97 0.63 40.55
CA GLY A 17 30.56 1.37 39.37
C GLY A 17 30.42 0.47 38.13
N LEU A 18 31.37 -0.45 37.93
CA LEU A 18 31.38 -1.37 36.81
C LEU A 18 30.24 -2.39 36.88
N THR A 19 29.90 -2.92 38.06
CA THR A 19 28.71 -3.79 38.20
C THR A 19 27.43 -3.04 37.91
N GLY A 20 27.32 -1.78 38.34
CA GLY A 20 26.17 -0.92 38.00
C GLY A 20 26.05 -0.73 36.49
N LEU A 21 27.15 -0.36 35.82
CA LEU A 21 27.16 -0.22 34.35
C LEU A 21 26.85 -1.54 33.63
N ALA A 22 27.41 -2.66 34.10
CA ALA A 22 27.11 -3.98 33.54
C ALA A 22 25.61 -4.32 33.67
N GLY A 23 24.99 -3.95 34.80
CA GLY A 23 23.55 -4.09 35.01
C GLY A 23 22.73 -3.27 34.02
N VAL A 24 23.08 -2.00 33.78
CA VAL A 24 22.39 -1.15 32.79
C VAL A 24 22.52 -1.73 31.39
N VAL A 25 23.72 -2.16 30.99
CA VAL A 25 23.95 -2.80 29.68
C VAL A 25 23.13 -4.07 29.52
N LEU A 26 23.02 -4.89 30.58
CA LEU A 26 22.19 -6.10 30.59
C LEU A 26 20.70 -5.76 30.40
N LEU A 27 20.20 -4.73 31.08
CA LEU A 27 18.81 -4.28 30.95
C LEU A 27 18.50 -3.76 29.54
N VAL A 28 19.39 -2.94 28.97
CA VAL A 28 19.26 -2.46 27.59
C VAL A 28 19.30 -3.61 26.60
N GLY A 29 20.21 -4.58 26.81
CA GLY A 29 20.30 -5.78 25.98
C GLY A 29 19.02 -6.63 26.02
N LEU A 30 18.48 -6.87 27.21
CA LEU A 30 17.23 -7.61 27.38
C LEU A 30 16.05 -6.88 26.72
N ALA A 31 15.96 -5.56 26.87
CA ALA A 31 14.93 -4.75 26.23
C ALA A 31 14.97 -4.90 24.71
N ASN A 32 16.16 -4.86 24.10
CA ASN A 32 16.31 -5.06 22.65
C ASN A 32 15.84 -6.46 22.20
N ILE A 33 16.15 -7.50 22.97
CA ILE A 33 15.71 -8.88 22.66
C ILE A 33 14.17 -9.00 22.72
N VAL A 34 13.54 -8.41 23.74
CA VAL A 34 12.08 -8.45 23.92
C VAL A 34 11.37 -7.72 22.78
N ILE A 35 11.87 -6.56 22.36
CA ILE A 35 11.31 -5.78 21.23
C ILE A 35 11.36 -6.61 19.93
N GLU A 36 12.48 -7.26 19.65
CA GLU A 36 12.64 -8.09 18.46
C GLU A 36 11.70 -9.29 18.49
N LYS A 37 11.56 -9.96 19.65
CA LYS A 37 10.62 -11.07 19.82
C LYS A 37 9.16 -10.67 19.62
N ALA A 38 8.74 -9.54 20.22
CA ALA A 38 7.39 -9.04 20.06
C ALA A 38 7.02 -8.78 18.59
N ARG A 39 7.95 -8.21 17.81
CA ARG A 39 7.74 -7.96 16.37
C ARG A 39 7.58 -9.24 15.57
N ILE A 40 8.34 -10.28 15.89
CA ILE A 40 8.26 -11.58 15.22
C ILE A 40 6.91 -12.24 15.53
N ASP A 41 6.45 -12.18 16.78
CA ASP A 41 5.16 -12.76 17.18
C ASP A 41 3.98 -12.04 16.51
N ASP A 42 4.01 -10.71 16.39
CA ASP A 42 3.00 -9.93 15.66
C ASP A 42 2.96 -10.27 14.16
N ALA A 43 4.12 -10.46 13.53
CA ALA A 43 4.20 -10.82 12.12
C ALA A 43 3.81 -12.28 11.83
N ALA A 44 3.88 -13.15 12.85
CA ALA A 44 3.51 -14.55 12.75
C ALA A 44 2.00 -14.78 12.92
N LEU A 45 1.23 -13.75 13.30
CA LEU A 45 -0.22 -13.86 13.37
C LEU A 45 -0.79 -13.98 11.95
N PRO A 46 -1.54 -15.07 11.64
CA PRO A 46 -2.27 -15.16 10.40
C PRO A 46 -3.22 -13.96 10.30
N PRO A 47 -3.46 -13.41 9.09
CA PRO A 47 -4.50 -12.41 8.91
C PRO A 47 -5.83 -12.96 9.48
N PRO A 48 -6.67 -12.10 10.09
CA PRO A 48 -7.93 -12.54 10.66
C PRO A 48 -8.72 -13.28 9.58
N THR A 49 -8.95 -14.58 9.80
CA THR A 49 -9.71 -15.42 8.90
C THR A 49 -11.17 -15.04 9.01
N VAL A 50 -11.62 -14.16 8.11
CA VAL A 50 -13.05 -14.01 7.85
C VAL A 50 -13.56 -15.35 7.30
N PRO A 51 -14.66 -15.91 7.85
CA PRO A 51 -15.30 -17.06 7.24
C PRO A 51 -15.62 -16.72 5.79
N THR A 52 -14.98 -17.40 4.85
CA THR A 52 -15.40 -17.35 3.45
C THR A 52 -16.73 -18.08 3.39
N LEU A 53 -17.82 -17.33 3.54
CA LEU A 53 -19.13 -17.82 3.12
C LEU A 53 -18.99 -18.16 1.64
N SER A 54 -18.95 -19.46 1.32
CA SER A 54 -19.16 -19.91 -0.06
C SER A 54 -20.43 -19.22 -0.52
N ALA A 55 -20.27 -18.24 -1.42
CA ALA A 55 -21.39 -17.63 -2.10
C ALA A 55 -22.16 -18.79 -2.72
N ASN A 56 -23.33 -19.08 -2.15
CA ASN A 56 -24.24 -20.06 -2.69
C ASN A 56 -24.44 -19.62 -4.15
N ALA A 57 -23.95 -20.42 -5.10
CA ALA A 57 -24.06 -20.14 -6.52
C ALA A 57 -25.51 -20.37 -6.95
N VAL A 58 -26.42 -19.53 -6.43
CA VAL A 58 -27.68 -19.29 -7.08
C VAL A 58 -27.31 -18.43 -8.29
N SER A 59 -27.40 -19.03 -9.48
CA SER A 59 -27.23 -18.31 -10.75
C SER A 59 -27.87 -16.92 -10.65
N PRO A 60 -27.18 -15.85 -11.11
CA PRO A 60 -27.78 -14.52 -11.20
C PRO A 60 -29.12 -14.65 -11.92
N LYS A 61 -30.20 -14.43 -11.19
CA LYS A 61 -31.56 -14.54 -11.71
C LYS A 61 -31.81 -13.23 -12.42
N GLU A 62 -31.66 -13.20 -13.74
CA GLU A 62 -31.77 -12.02 -14.62
C GLU A 62 -33.17 -11.39 -14.52
N PRO A 63 -33.39 -10.44 -13.59
CA PRO A 63 -34.75 -10.00 -13.23
C PRO A 63 -35.35 -9.12 -14.32
N LEU A 64 -34.49 -8.48 -15.13
CA LEU A 64 -34.87 -7.67 -16.27
C LEU A 64 -35.32 -8.53 -17.48
N ALA A 65 -34.75 -9.73 -17.63
CA ALA A 65 -35.14 -10.66 -18.67
C ALA A 65 -36.50 -11.30 -18.39
N GLU A 66 -36.80 -11.65 -17.13
CA GLU A 66 -38.13 -12.11 -16.70
C GLU A 66 -39.22 -11.03 -16.86
N LEU A 67 -38.85 -9.75 -16.77
CA LEU A 67 -39.74 -8.60 -17.00
C LEU A 67 -39.91 -8.23 -18.49
N GLY A 68 -39.26 -8.97 -19.41
CA GLY A 68 -39.40 -8.79 -20.86
C GLY A 68 -38.75 -7.52 -21.42
N VAL A 69 -37.94 -6.80 -20.63
CA VAL A 69 -37.27 -5.57 -21.07
C VAL A 69 -35.94 -5.91 -21.74
N GLN A 70 -35.99 -6.17 -23.05
CA GLN A 70 -34.79 -6.24 -23.89
C GLN A 70 -34.32 -4.81 -24.25
N PRO A 71 -33.02 -4.48 -24.11
CA PRO A 71 -32.51 -3.23 -24.63
C PRO A 71 -32.72 -3.20 -26.15
N ALA A 72 -33.28 -2.09 -26.65
CA ALA A 72 -33.38 -1.87 -28.08
C ALA A 72 -31.96 -1.81 -28.69
N PRO A 73 -31.76 -2.34 -29.91
CA PRO A 73 -30.48 -2.19 -30.61
C PRO A 73 -30.13 -0.71 -30.71
N GLU A 74 -28.85 -0.37 -30.51
CA GLU A 74 -28.35 1.01 -30.57
C GLU A 74 -28.70 1.65 -31.93
N GLN A 75 -29.79 2.41 -31.96
CA GLN A 75 -30.00 3.41 -32.99
C GLN A 75 -29.11 4.59 -32.63
N ALA A 76 -28.05 4.80 -33.43
CA ALA A 76 -27.21 5.98 -33.33
C ALA A 76 -28.12 7.22 -33.24
N PRO A 77 -27.99 8.06 -32.19
CA PRO A 77 -28.88 9.19 -32.01
C PRO A 77 -28.67 10.18 -33.16
N ILE A 78 -29.62 10.20 -34.10
CA ILE A 78 -29.77 11.30 -35.04
C ILE A 78 -30.29 12.52 -34.28
N VAL A 79 -29.36 13.29 -33.73
CA VAL A 79 -29.61 14.64 -33.22
C VAL A 79 -30.03 15.53 -34.40
N PRO A 80 -31.30 15.99 -34.47
CA PRO A 80 -31.85 16.60 -35.71
C PRO A 80 -31.18 17.89 -36.19
N ASP A 81 -30.32 18.54 -35.38
CA ASP A 81 -29.69 19.83 -35.72
C ASP A 81 -28.15 19.81 -35.79
N LEU A 82 -27.48 18.68 -35.53
CA LEU A 82 -26.05 18.56 -35.79
C LEU A 82 -25.84 17.98 -37.18
N GLN A 83 -25.87 18.85 -38.19
CA GLN A 83 -25.40 18.51 -39.52
C GLN A 83 -23.92 18.06 -39.40
N PRO A 84 -23.56 16.86 -39.91
CA PRO A 84 -22.18 16.40 -39.91
C PRO A 84 -21.28 17.46 -40.58
N ASP A 85 -20.18 17.84 -39.91
CA ASP A 85 -19.27 18.88 -40.42
C ASP A 85 -18.86 18.54 -41.87
N PRO A 86 -19.18 19.38 -42.86
CA PRO A 86 -18.89 19.11 -44.26
C PRO A 86 -17.39 19.00 -44.56
N ASN A 87 -16.51 19.45 -43.65
CA ASN A 87 -15.06 19.30 -43.79
C ASN A 87 -14.54 17.94 -43.32
N LEU A 88 -15.37 17.09 -42.70
CA LEU A 88 -14.98 15.74 -42.31
C LEU A 88 -14.56 14.86 -43.50
N ASN A 89 -15.09 15.15 -44.69
CA ASN A 89 -14.80 14.42 -45.92
C ASN A 89 -13.56 14.95 -46.68
N LYS A 90 -12.91 16.01 -46.20
CA LYS A 90 -11.68 16.51 -46.83
C LYS A 90 -10.49 15.68 -46.37
N PRO A 91 -9.62 15.22 -47.28
CA PRO A 91 -8.33 14.68 -46.89
C PRO A 91 -7.57 15.76 -46.12
N MET A 92 -7.09 15.39 -44.93
CA MET A 92 -6.49 16.30 -43.94
C MET A 92 -5.13 16.86 -44.38
N ASP A 93 -4.59 16.40 -45.51
CA ASP A 93 -3.23 16.68 -45.98
C ASP A 93 -3.09 17.96 -46.84
N ARG A 94 -4.01 18.92 -46.73
CA ARG A 94 -3.84 20.23 -47.40
C ARG A 94 -3.09 21.20 -46.49
N ASP A 95 -1.78 21.32 -46.71
CA ASP A 95 -1.00 22.42 -46.16
C ASP A 95 -1.58 23.78 -46.61
N PRO A 96 -1.80 24.75 -45.69
CA PRO A 96 -2.43 26.04 -45.98
C PRO A 96 -1.60 26.93 -46.92
N ALA A 97 -0.38 26.56 -47.27
CA ALA A 97 0.51 27.30 -48.17
C ALA A 97 0.20 27.15 -49.67
N GLN A 98 -0.67 26.21 -50.07
CA GLN A 98 -1.05 26.00 -51.48
C GLN A 98 -2.20 26.91 -51.95
N GLN A 99 -2.71 27.80 -51.08
CA GLN A 99 -3.75 28.78 -51.41
C GLN A 99 -3.14 30.19 -51.45
N GLN A 100 -2.26 30.46 -52.42
CA GLN A 100 -1.85 31.84 -52.70
C GLN A 100 -1.96 32.12 -54.20
N PRO A 101 -2.68 33.19 -54.60
CA PRO A 101 -3.05 33.42 -55.99
C PRO A 101 -1.84 33.95 -56.79
N ARG A 102 -1.68 33.48 -58.03
CA ARG A 102 -1.05 34.25 -59.09
C ARG A 102 -2.07 34.53 -60.18
#